data_AF-A0A445LSC2-F1
#
_entry.id   AF-A0A445LSC2-F1
#
_cell.length_a   1.000
_cell.length_b   1.000
_cell.length_c   1.000
_cell.angle_alpha   90.00
_cell.angle_beta   90.00
_cell.angle_gamma   90.00
#
_symmetry.space_group_name_H-M   'P 1'
#
loop_
_entity.id
_entity.type
_entity.pdbx_description
1 polymer ?
#
loop_
_entity_poly.entity_id
_entity_poly.type
_entity_poly.pdbx_seq_one_letter_code
_entity_poly.pdbx_strand_id
1 'polypeptide(L)'
;MNGLSSMLPFLCTIGPFPLLLNQSPQNNFASLGSNLWKEDPKCLQWLESKESGSVVYVNFGSITVMSAEQLLEFAWGLANSKKPFLWIIRPDLVIGDQPTNCRYICNKWEIGIEIHTNVKREEVEKLVNDLMAGEKGKKMRQKIVELKKKAEEGTTPSGCSFMNLDKFIKEVLLN
;
A
#
# COMPACT_ATOMS: atom_id res chain seq x y z
N MET A 1 -20.96 1.90 -9.67
CA MET A 1 -21.13 2.16 -8.21
C MET A 1 -22.57 2.01 -7.71
N ASN A 2 -23.59 1.89 -8.58
CA ASN A 2 -25.00 1.96 -8.17
C ASN A 2 -25.57 0.67 -7.52
N GLY A 3 -24.88 -0.47 -7.60
CA GLY A 3 -25.38 -1.75 -7.10
C GLY A 3 -25.20 -2.01 -5.60
N LEU A 4 -24.26 -1.32 -4.94
CA LEU A 4 -24.02 -1.47 -3.49
C LEU A 4 -24.85 -0.49 -2.66
N SER A 5 -25.20 0.66 -3.23
CA SER A 5 -26.02 1.69 -2.57
C SER A 5 -27.44 1.22 -2.25
N SER A 6 -27.96 0.21 -2.97
CA SER A 6 -29.29 -0.37 -2.73
C SER A 6 -29.30 -1.43 -1.62
N MET A 7 -28.14 -1.98 -1.25
CA MET A 7 -28.03 -3.03 -0.21
C MET A 7 -27.68 -2.47 1.17
N LEU A 8 -26.98 -1.33 1.23
CA LEU A 8 -26.56 -0.68 2.47
C LEU A 8 -26.75 0.85 2.34
N PRO A 9 -27.89 1.42 2.81
CA PRO A 9 -28.22 2.83 2.57
C PRO A 9 -27.24 3.83 3.22
N PHE A 10 -26.38 3.38 4.14
CA PHE A 10 -25.38 4.19 4.83
C PHE A 10 -23.92 3.92 4.38
N LEU A 11 -23.71 3.17 3.29
CA LEU A 11 -22.35 2.89 2.82
C LEU A 11 -21.75 4.12 2.12
N CYS A 12 -20.92 4.87 2.85
CA CYS A 12 -20.19 6.03 2.35
C CYS A 12 -18.73 5.65 2.08
N THR A 13 -18.33 5.59 0.81
CA THR A 13 -16.91 5.40 0.46
C THR A 13 -16.18 6.73 0.67
N ILE A 14 -15.36 6.84 1.71
CA ILE A 14 -14.58 8.05 2.05
C ILE A 14 -13.07 7.87 1.81
N GLY A 15 -12.69 6.80 1.12
CA GLY A 15 -11.29 6.46 0.87
C GLY A 15 -10.76 6.99 -0.47
N PRO A 16 -9.44 6.91 -0.70
CA PRO A 16 -8.43 6.57 0.31
C PRO A 16 -8.11 7.77 1.22
N PHE A 17 -8.15 7.52 2.53
CA PHE A 17 -8.03 8.56 3.56
C PHE A 17 -6.76 9.41 3.46
N PRO A 18 -5.56 8.87 3.16
CA PRO A 18 -4.35 9.69 3.03
C PRO A 18 -4.45 10.76 1.92
N LEU A 19 -5.09 10.44 0.78
CA LEU A 19 -5.26 11.42 -0.30
C LEU A 19 -6.30 12.48 0.07
N LEU A 20 -7.36 12.07 0.76
CA LEU A 20 -8.42 12.97 1.21
C LEU A 20 -7.90 14.00 2.22
N LEU A 21 -6.99 13.61 3.12
CA LEU A 21 -6.33 14.54 4.04
C LEU A 21 -5.46 15.58 3.30
N ASN A 22 -4.67 15.12 2.32
CA ASN A 22 -3.75 16.00 1.58
C ASN A 22 -4.46 16.98 0.62
N GLN A 23 -5.69 16.68 0.21
CA GLN A 23 -6.46 17.50 -0.73
C GLN A 23 -7.51 18.39 -0.05
N SER A 24 -7.62 18.33 1.28
CA SER A 24 -8.56 19.17 2.04
C SER A 24 -8.11 20.64 2.02
N PRO A 25 -8.97 21.58 1.58
CA PRO A 25 -8.64 23.00 1.50
C PRO A 25 -8.48 23.66 2.88
N GLN A 26 -9.03 23.06 3.95
CA GLN A 26 -8.69 23.42 5.31
C GLN A 26 -7.61 22.47 5.83
N ASN A 27 -6.40 22.99 6.02
CA ASN A 27 -5.28 22.36 6.76
C ASN A 27 -5.62 21.98 8.22
N ASN A 28 -6.89 21.96 8.61
CA ASN A 28 -7.38 21.59 9.94
C ASN A 28 -7.03 20.15 10.35
N PHE A 29 -6.64 19.30 9.39
CA PHE A 29 -6.20 17.93 9.63
C PHE A 29 -4.68 17.76 9.57
N ALA A 30 -3.89 18.81 9.32
CA ALA A 30 -2.42 18.73 9.32
C ALA A 30 -1.84 18.33 10.69
N SER A 31 -2.59 18.58 11.78
CA SER A 31 -2.24 18.15 13.15
C SER A 31 -2.59 16.68 13.44
N LEU A 32 -3.43 16.04 12.62
CA LEU A 32 -3.67 14.60 12.65
C LEU A 32 -2.53 13.92 11.88
N GLY A 33 -1.30 14.07 12.40
CA GLY A 33 -0.19 13.23 11.99
C GLY A 33 -0.61 11.77 12.18
N SER A 34 -0.69 11.02 11.10
CA SER A 34 -1.09 9.61 11.12
C SER A 34 0.01 8.69 11.68
N ASN A 35 1.16 9.25 12.03
CA ASN A 35 2.33 8.54 12.54
C ASN A 35 2.30 8.52 14.07
N LEU A 36 2.19 7.33 14.65
CA LEU A 36 2.30 7.10 16.10
C LEU A 36 3.74 7.21 16.63
N TRP A 37 4.73 7.30 15.73
CA TRP A 37 6.16 7.21 16.04
C TRP A 37 6.93 8.38 15.43
N LYS A 38 8.04 8.75 16.07
CA LYS A 38 8.99 9.73 15.51
C LYS A 38 9.57 9.19 14.21
N GLU A 39 9.53 10.01 13.18
CA GLU A 39 10.09 9.69 11.88
C GLU A 39 11.61 9.66 11.95
N ASP A 40 12.23 8.61 11.41
CA ASP A 40 13.68 8.56 11.22
C ASP A 40 14.01 9.10 9.82
N PRO A 41 14.63 10.30 9.71
CA PRO A 41 14.95 10.89 8.43
C PRO A 41 16.04 10.15 7.67
N LYS A 42 16.84 9.29 8.33
CA LYS A 42 17.96 8.57 7.69
C LYS A 42 17.49 7.65 6.56
N CYS A 43 16.34 7.00 6.75
CA CYS A 43 15.74 6.14 5.73
C CYS A 43 15.35 6.95 4.49
N LEU A 44 14.78 8.14 4.68
CA LEU A 44 14.39 9.03 3.58
C LEU A 44 15.62 9.58 2.85
N GLN A 45 16.63 10.05 3.58
CA GLN A 45 17.89 10.50 3.00
C GLN A 45 18.59 9.39 2.18
N TRP A 46 18.55 8.15 2.66
CA TRP A 46 19.08 7.01 1.90
C TRP A 46 18.29 6.74 0.63
N LEU A 47 16.96 6.87 0.65
CA LEU A 47 16.09 6.71 -0.52
C LEU A 47 16.32 7.81 -1.56
N GLU A 48 16.46 9.07 -1.12
CA GLU A 48 16.75 10.23 -1.99
C GLU A 48 18.07 10.07 -2.75
N SER A 49 19.01 9.29 -2.21
CA SER A 49 20.29 8.98 -2.87
C SER A 49 20.17 7.94 -3.99
N LYS A 50 19.00 7.35 -4.25
CA LYS A 50 18.81 6.24 -5.21
C LYS A 50 18.06 6.72 -6.45
N GLU A 51 18.26 6.01 -7.56
CA GLU A 51 17.54 6.27 -8.79
C GLU A 51 16.02 6.03 -8.61
N SER A 52 15.21 6.83 -9.29
CA SER A 52 13.75 6.73 -9.18
C SER A 52 13.25 5.34 -9.58
N GLY A 53 12.42 4.74 -8.72
CA GLY A 53 11.84 3.42 -8.93
C GLY A 53 12.83 2.25 -8.83
N SER A 54 14.08 2.48 -8.40
CA SER A 54 15.14 1.47 -8.32
C SER A 54 15.18 0.68 -7.00
N VAL A 55 14.47 1.14 -5.97
CA VAL A 55 14.46 0.52 -4.64
C VAL A 55 13.24 -0.37 -4.47
N VAL A 56 13.45 -1.57 -3.95
CA VAL A 56 12.39 -2.48 -3.52
C VAL A 56 12.00 -2.13 -2.08
N TYR A 57 10.74 -1.76 -1.86
CA TYR A 57 10.20 -1.62 -0.51
C TYR A 57 9.58 -2.94 -0.05
N VAL A 58 10.04 -3.44 1.09
CA VAL A 58 9.54 -4.68 1.70
C VAL A 58 9.02 -4.36 3.09
N ASN A 59 7.74 -4.62 3.31
CA ASN A 59 7.13 -4.52 4.62
C ASN A 59 5.96 -5.51 4.67
N PHE A 60 6.03 -6.44 5.61
CA PHE A 60 4.96 -7.40 5.81
C PHE A 60 3.82 -6.85 6.70
N GLY A 61 3.92 -5.60 7.15
CA GLY A 61 2.95 -4.98 8.03
C GLY A 61 3.13 -5.43 9.48
N SER A 62 2.11 -5.21 10.28
CA SER A 62 2.16 -5.44 11.73
C SER A 62 1.63 -6.80 12.19
N ILE A 63 1.07 -7.61 11.28
CA ILE A 63 0.23 -8.78 11.62
C ILE A 63 0.74 -10.08 10.95
N THR A 64 1.64 -10.00 9.97
CA THR A 64 2.09 -11.17 9.21
C THR A 64 2.99 -12.11 10.01
N VAL A 65 2.99 -13.39 9.62
CA VAL A 65 3.79 -14.46 10.23
C VAL A 65 4.88 -14.92 9.27
N MET A 66 6.10 -15.08 9.77
CA MET A 66 7.19 -15.77 9.06
C MET A 66 8.00 -16.62 10.03
N SER A 67 8.29 -17.86 9.65
CA SER A 67 9.30 -18.67 10.37
C SER A 67 10.70 -18.08 10.16
N ALA A 68 11.65 -18.42 11.03
CA ALA A 68 13.04 -18.03 10.84
C ALA A 68 13.61 -18.54 9.51
N GLU A 69 13.19 -19.72 9.05
CA GLU A 69 13.57 -20.27 7.75
C GLU A 69 13.03 -19.41 6.61
N GLN A 70 11.74 -19.06 6.63
CA GLN A 70 11.14 -18.19 5.61
C GLN A 70 11.80 -16.80 5.60
N LEU A 71 12.12 -16.26 6.78
CA LEU A 71 12.82 -14.98 6.90
C LEU A 71 14.20 -15.04 6.25
N LEU A 72 14.91 -16.15 6.45
CA LEU A 72 16.21 -16.40 5.86
C LEU A 72 16.12 -16.54 4.33
N GLU A 73 15.12 -17.29 3.82
CA GLU A 73 14.89 -17.42 2.37
C GLU A 73 14.57 -16.07 1.73
N PHE A 74 13.74 -15.24 2.37
CA PHE A 74 13.47 -13.88 1.89
C PHE A 74 14.71 -12.99 1.92
N ALA A 75 15.47 -13.02 3.02
CA ALA A 75 16.68 -12.23 3.17
C ALA A 75 17.70 -12.56 2.07
N TRP A 76 17.93 -13.86 1.83
CA TRP A 76 18.83 -14.31 0.78
C TRP A 76 18.29 -14.00 -0.62
N GLY A 77 17.00 -14.16 -0.87
CA GLY A 77 16.40 -13.83 -2.17
C GLY A 77 16.52 -12.35 -2.50
N LEU A 78 16.28 -11.47 -1.51
CA LEU A 78 16.49 -10.03 -1.65
C LEU A 78 17.96 -9.70 -1.92
N ALA A 79 18.89 -10.28 -1.15
CA ALA A 79 20.32 -10.06 -1.34
C ALA A 79 20.79 -10.54 -2.72
N ASN A 80 20.33 -11.72 -3.17
CA ASN A 80 20.70 -12.30 -4.46
C ASN A 80 20.19 -11.49 -5.65
N SER A 81 19.06 -10.79 -5.50
CA SER A 81 18.52 -9.91 -6.56
C SER A 81 19.46 -8.76 -6.95
N LYS A 82 20.41 -8.41 -6.07
CA LYS A 82 21.34 -7.27 -6.22
C LYS A 82 20.61 -5.93 -6.44
N LYS A 83 19.32 -5.85 -6.09
CA LYS A 83 18.55 -4.61 -6.10
C LYS A 83 18.70 -3.92 -4.75
N PRO A 84 18.82 -2.58 -4.72
CA PRO A 84 18.64 -1.83 -3.48
C PRO A 84 17.27 -2.15 -2.88
N PHE A 85 17.21 -2.43 -1.59
CA PHE A 85 15.95 -2.67 -0.90
C PHE A 85 15.90 -1.97 0.45
N LEU A 86 14.71 -1.52 0.83
CA LEU A 86 14.38 -1.03 2.16
C LEU A 86 13.41 -2.03 2.78
N TRP A 87 13.89 -2.77 3.78
CA TRP A 87 13.08 -3.78 4.46
C TRP A 87 12.81 -3.37 5.91
N ILE A 88 11.54 -3.19 6.24
CA ILE A 88 11.09 -2.96 7.62
C ILE A 88 10.93 -4.32 8.30
N ILE A 89 11.88 -4.67 9.17
CA ILE A 89 11.84 -5.90 9.98
C ILE A 89 11.38 -5.55 11.39
N ARG A 90 10.37 -6.27 11.86
CA ARG A 90 9.82 -6.13 13.20
C ARG A 90 10.16 -7.36 14.04
N PRO A 91 10.76 -7.22 15.24
CA PRO A 91 11.10 -8.35 16.10
C PRO A 91 9.87 -9.13 16.63
N ASP A 92 8.69 -8.52 16.59
CA ASP A 92 7.45 -8.93 17.24
C ASP A 92 6.40 -9.51 16.25
N LEU A 93 6.82 -10.18 15.17
CA LEU A 93 5.94 -10.82 14.18
C LEU A 93 5.02 -11.90 14.84
N VAL A 94 3.86 -11.47 15.35
CA VAL A 94 2.83 -12.30 16.01
C VAL A 94 1.47 -12.13 15.29
N ILE A 95 0.97 -13.27 14.77
CA ILE A 95 -0.37 -13.69 14.31
C ILE A 95 -1.32 -12.71 13.58
N GLY A 96 -1.65 -13.06 12.31
CA GLY A 96 -2.94 -12.81 11.62
C GLY A 96 -2.89 -12.94 10.07
N ASP A 97 -4.05 -12.96 9.42
CA ASP A 97 -4.32 -13.47 8.07
C ASP A 97 -4.95 -12.43 7.10
N GLN A 98 -4.45 -12.33 5.85
CA GLN A 98 -4.96 -11.40 4.80
C GLN A 98 -5.17 -12.02 3.39
N PRO A 99 -5.93 -13.13 3.22
CA PRO A 99 -6.14 -13.74 1.90
C PRO A 99 -6.99 -12.89 0.93
N THR A 100 -7.96 -12.11 1.43
CA THR A 100 -8.87 -11.33 0.57
C THR A 100 -8.17 -10.18 -0.16
N ASN A 101 -7.26 -9.47 0.51
CA ASN A 101 -6.51 -8.36 -0.09
C ASN A 101 -5.58 -8.85 -1.21
N CYS A 102 -4.88 -9.97 -0.98
CA CYS A 102 -4.01 -10.61 -1.98
C CYS A 102 -4.78 -10.89 -3.28
N ARG A 103 -5.94 -11.54 -3.17
CA ARG A 103 -6.78 -11.88 -4.34
C ARG A 103 -7.19 -10.66 -5.16
N TYR A 104 -7.53 -9.54 -4.51
CA TYR A 104 -7.87 -8.30 -5.22
C TYR A 104 -6.63 -7.68 -5.88
N ILE A 105 -5.52 -7.54 -5.15
CA ILE A 105 -4.28 -6.96 -5.65
C ILE A 105 -3.74 -7.74 -6.86
N CYS A 106 -3.76 -9.07 -6.81
CA CYS A 106 -3.20 -9.91 -7.85
C CYS A 106 -4.15 -10.15 -9.02
N ASN A 107 -5.44 -10.40 -8.77
CA ASN A 107 -6.35 -10.92 -9.82
C ASN A 107 -7.39 -9.89 -10.29
N LYS A 108 -7.62 -8.82 -9.53
CA LYS A 108 -8.57 -7.76 -9.93
C LYS A 108 -7.87 -6.48 -10.34
N TRP A 109 -6.92 -6.03 -9.54
CA TRP A 109 -6.14 -4.82 -9.84
C TRP A 109 -4.89 -5.13 -10.65
N GLU A 110 -4.38 -6.37 -10.56
CA GLU A 110 -3.16 -6.81 -11.25
C GLU A 110 -1.98 -5.86 -10.99
N ILE A 111 -1.83 -5.43 -9.73
CA ILE A 111 -0.79 -4.50 -9.28
C ILE A 111 0.17 -5.11 -8.27
N GLY A 112 0.04 -6.39 -7.97
CA GLY A 112 0.95 -7.11 -7.09
C GLY A 112 1.22 -8.53 -7.54
N ILE A 113 2.28 -9.10 -6.99
CA ILE A 113 2.68 -10.47 -7.21
C ILE A 113 2.46 -11.23 -5.91
N GLU A 114 1.79 -12.38 -6.01
CA GLU A 114 1.62 -13.29 -4.89
C GLU A 114 2.91 -14.09 -4.69
N ILE A 115 3.29 -14.27 -3.43
CA ILE A 115 4.41 -15.11 -3.03
C ILE A 115 3.83 -16.30 -2.27
N HIS A 116 4.22 -17.50 -2.66
CA HIS A 116 3.71 -18.73 -2.04
C HIS A 116 4.16 -18.86 -0.57
N THR A 117 3.35 -19.56 0.22
CA THR A 117 3.59 -19.79 1.66
C THR A 117 4.86 -20.57 1.95
N ASN A 118 5.38 -21.35 1.00
CA ASN A 118 6.61 -22.13 1.18
C ASN A 118 7.76 -21.56 0.35
N VAL A 119 8.04 -20.28 0.58
CA VAL A 119 8.94 -19.49 -0.27
C VAL A 119 10.37 -20.02 -0.27
N LYS A 120 11.03 -19.97 -1.42
CA LYS A 120 12.47 -20.21 -1.58
C LYS A 120 13.16 -18.97 -2.12
N ARG A 121 14.43 -18.76 -1.73
CA ARG A 121 15.21 -17.58 -2.11
C ARG A 121 15.29 -17.35 -3.62
N GLU A 122 15.36 -18.43 -4.41
CA GLU A 122 15.43 -18.34 -5.88
C GLU A 122 14.12 -17.78 -6.46
N GLU A 123 12.99 -18.11 -5.84
CA GLU A 123 11.69 -17.57 -6.21
C GLU A 123 11.61 -16.08 -5.84
N VAL A 124 12.01 -15.71 -4.62
CA VAL A 124 12.04 -14.30 -4.19
C VAL A 124 12.92 -13.47 -5.11
N GLU A 125 14.13 -13.94 -5.41
CA GLU A 125 15.06 -13.28 -6.34
C GLU A 125 14.41 -13.05 -7.71
N LYS A 126 13.83 -14.10 -8.29
CA LYS A 126 13.17 -14.03 -9.59
C LYS A 126 12.02 -13.02 -9.58
N LEU A 127 11.17 -13.08 -8.56
CA LEU A 127 10.01 -12.19 -8.43
C LEU A 127 10.43 -10.72 -8.27
N VAL A 128 11.47 -10.45 -7.48
CA VAL A 128 12.03 -9.11 -7.33
C VAL A 128 12.59 -8.61 -8.67
N ASN A 129 13.34 -9.43 -9.39
CA ASN A 129 13.88 -9.05 -10.68
C ASN A 129 12.79 -8.79 -11.73
N ASP A 130 11.76 -9.63 -11.77
CA ASP A 130 10.61 -9.48 -12.67
C ASP A 130 9.78 -8.22 -12.34
N LEU A 131 9.63 -7.90 -11.04
CA LEU A 131 8.96 -6.69 -10.59
C LEU A 131 9.74 -5.42 -10.97
N MET A 132 11.06 -5.47 -10.87
CA MET A 132 11.91 -4.29 -11.03
C MET A 132 12.31 -4.01 -12.48
N ALA A 133 12.61 -5.07 -13.25
CA ALA A 133 13.12 -4.94 -14.62
C ALA A 133 12.20 -5.59 -15.67
N GLY A 134 11.33 -6.52 -15.26
CA GLY A 134 10.47 -7.26 -16.16
C GLY A 134 9.31 -6.44 -16.73
N GLU A 135 8.80 -6.88 -17.89
CA GLU A 135 7.65 -6.25 -18.55
C GLU A 135 6.38 -6.26 -17.70
N LYS A 136 6.21 -7.31 -16.88
CA LYS A 136 5.08 -7.37 -15.93
C LYS A 136 5.17 -6.21 -14.93
N GLY A 137 6.35 -5.96 -14.35
CA GLY A 137 6.59 -4.85 -13.43
C GLY A 137 6.30 -3.49 -14.05
N LYS A 138 6.75 -3.26 -15.29
CA LYS A 138 6.46 -2.01 -16.03
C LYS A 138 4.96 -1.79 -16.22
N LYS A 139 4.23 -2.82 -16.64
CA LYS A 139 2.75 -2.76 -16.79
C LYS A 139 2.06 -2.49 -15.46
N MET A 140 2.50 -3.11 -14.37
CA MET A 140 1.96 -2.86 -13.02
C MET A 140 2.14 -1.40 -12.60
N ARG A 141 3.32 -0.81 -12.86
CA ARG A 141 3.57 0.62 -12.56
C ARG A 141 2.66 1.55 -13.36
N GLN A 142 2.44 1.28 -14.64
CA GLN A 142 1.51 2.06 -15.47
C GLN A 142 0.07 2.00 -14.92
N LYS A 143 -0.42 0.81 -14.57
CA LYS A 143 -1.75 0.63 -13.96
C LYS A 143 -1.89 1.36 -12.62
N ILE A 144 -0.85 1.33 -11.78
CA ILE A 144 -0.84 2.06 -10.50
C ILE A 144 -0.96 3.57 -10.72
N VAL A 145 -0.29 4.13 -11.74
CA VAL A 145 -0.42 5.56 -12.06
C VAL A 145 -1.85 5.93 -12.43
N GLU A 146 -2.51 5.10 -13.26
CA GLU A 146 -3.92 5.31 -13.63
C GLU A 146 -4.87 5.18 -12.42
N LEU A 147 -4.66 4.17 -11.57
CA LEU A 147 -5.45 3.96 -10.35
C LEU A 147 -5.25 5.09 -9.35
N LYS A 148 -4.01 5.56 -9.18
CA LYS A 148 -3.67 6.70 -8.34
C LYS A 148 -4.40 7.95 -8.81
N LYS A 149 -4.39 8.24 -10.11
CA LYS A 149 -5.11 9.38 -10.69
C LYS A 149 -6.61 9.32 -10.38
N LYS A 150 -7.24 8.17 -10.58
CA LYS A 150 -8.67 7.97 -10.26
C LYS A 150 -8.97 8.14 -8.77
N ALA A 151 -8.06 7.67 -7.91
CA ALA A 151 -8.19 7.83 -6.47
C ALA A 151 -8.07 9.32 -6.07
N GLU A 152 -7.13 10.04 -6.65
CA GLU A 152 -6.95 11.48 -6.45
C GLU A 152 -8.16 12.30 -6.92
N GLU A 153 -8.74 11.96 -8.09
CA GLU A 153 -9.97 12.60 -8.60
C GLU A 153 -11.14 12.41 -7.62
N GLY A 154 -11.30 11.19 -7.09
CA GLY A 154 -12.35 10.85 -6.14
C GLY A 154 -12.25 11.56 -4.79
N THR A 155 -11.06 12.01 -4.39
CA THR A 155 -10.81 12.68 -3.11
C THR A 155 -10.75 14.21 -3.18
N THR A 156 -10.90 14.80 -4.37
CA THR A 156 -11.01 16.26 -4.54
C THR A 156 -12.25 16.82 -3.82
N PRO A 157 -12.34 18.15 -3.55
CA PRO A 157 -13.53 18.75 -2.93
C PRO A 157 -14.85 18.51 -3.70
N SER A 158 -14.76 18.27 -5.01
CA SER A 158 -15.88 17.89 -5.89
C SER A 158 -16.03 16.37 -6.08
N GLY A 159 -15.12 15.58 -5.50
CA GLY A 159 -15.05 14.14 -5.62
C GLY A 159 -16.03 13.40 -4.70
N CYS A 160 -16.44 12.21 -5.11
CA CYS A 160 -17.44 11.44 -4.38
C CYS A 160 -17.01 11.07 -2.95
N SER A 161 -15.72 10.82 -2.70
CA SER A 161 -15.22 10.48 -1.37
C SER A 161 -15.26 11.66 -0.41
N PHE A 162 -14.94 12.86 -0.89
CA PHE A 162 -15.03 14.09 -0.09
C PHE A 162 -16.48 14.44 0.24
N MET A 163 -17.36 14.41 -0.76
CA MET A 163 -18.79 14.67 -0.56
C MET A 163 -19.44 13.69 0.42
N ASN A 164 -19.05 12.41 0.35
CA ASN A 164 -19.53 11.40 1.29
C ASN A 164 -19.06 11.66 2.73
N LEU A 165 -17.83 12.15 2.92
CA LEU A 165 -17.31 12.49 4.25
C LEU A 165 -18.02 13.73 4.81
N ASP A 166 -18.19 14.78 4.01
CA ASP A 166 -18.92 15.99 4.41
C ASP A 166 -20.37 15.67 4.80
N LYS A 167 -21.04 14.81 4.01
CA LYS A 167 -22.37 14.28 4.34
C LYS A 167 -22.38 13.54 5.68
N PHE A 168 -21.42 12.63 5.89
CA PHE A 168 -21.32 11.88 7.15
C PHE A 168 -21.13 12.80 8.36
N ILE A 169 -20.24 13.79 8.28
CA ILE A 169 -20.00 14.74 9.38
C ILE A 169 -21.30 15.51 9.70
N LYS A 170 -22.00 16.00 8.68
CA LYS A 170 -23.24 16.77 8.86
C LYS A 170 -24.37 15.94 9.45
N GLU A 171 -24.57 14.71 8.96
CA GLU A 171 -25.72 13.88 9.33
C GLU A 171 -25.51 13.10 10.64
N VAL A 172 -24.26 12.82 11.04
CA VAL A 172 -23.96 11.94 12.18
C VAL A 172 -23.32 12.70 13.34
N LEU A 173 -22.40 13.64 13.07
CA LEU A 173 -21.60 14.29 14.12
C LEU A 173 -22.11 15.67 14.55
N LEU A 174 -22.89 16.33 13.70
CA LEU A 174 -23.39 17.70 13.92
C LEU A 174 -24.91 17.77 14.14
N ASN A 175 -25.58 16.62 14.25
CA ASN A 175 -26.97 16.50 14.67
C ASN A 175 -27.11 16.48 16.19
#